data_AF-A0A1G0F194-F1
#
_entry.id   AF-A0A1G0F194-F1
#
_cell.length_a   1.000
_cell.length_b   1.000
_cell.length_c   1.000
_cell.angle_alpha   90.00
_cell.angle_beta   90.00
_cell.angle_gamma   90.00
#
_symmetry.space_group_name_H-M   'P 1'
#
loop_
_entity.id
_entity.type
_entity.pdbx_description
1 polymer ?
#
loop_
_entity_poly.entity_id
_entity_poly.type
_entity_poly.pdbx_seq_one_letter_code
_entity_poly.pdbx_strand_id
1 'polypeptide(L)'
;MIDLNQEKSLDVLLNEFLPGKVVRKDLTKLIKEGANVPVYVLEYLLGMYCASDDPATIEAGLTNVKRVLAENYVRPDEAEKVKSKIRESGSFKVIDKVTVKLNEKRDTYEAMLSNLSIRDAEIPDSDVRNFEKLLVGGIWCIVTLRYRFEENQKGSPFSISDLKPIQMPNMDMEALFDARKGFTEEQWIDSLIRSTGMEPTCFDQRVKWHLLARMIPLVENNYNICELGPRGTGKSHIYKEISPNSILVSGGQTTVANLFYNMGSRKIGLVGLWDVVAFDEVAGINFKEQDGIQIMKDYMASGSF
;
A
#
# COMPACT_ATOMS: atom_id res chain seq x y z
N MET A 1 -10.72 -15.04 -46.92
CA MET A 1 -11.51 -14.61 -45.76
C MET A 1 -10.63 -14.80 -44.56
N ILE A 2 -10.14 -13.71 -44.00
CA ILE A 2 -9.43 -13.71 -42.71
C ILE A 2 -10.54 -13.64 -41.67
N ASP A 3 -10.58 -14.60 -40.75
CA ASP A 3 -11.53 -14.61 -39.63
C ASP A 3 -11.41 -13.29 -38.84
N LEU A 4 -12.42 -12.44 -38.95
CA LEU A 4 -12.52 -11.14 -38.27
C LEU A 4 -13.04 -11.26 -36.82
N ASN A 5 -13.13 -12.47 -36.27
CA ASN A 5 -13.76 -12.75 -34.98
C ASN A 5 -12.89 -13.59 -34.02
N GLN A 6 -11.56 -13.48 -34.07
CA GLN A 6 -10.78 -13.81 -32.87
C GLN A 6 -10.89 -12.64 -31.91
N GLU A 7 -11.83 -12.74 -30.97
CA GLU A 7 -11.93 -11.84 -29.84
C GLU A 7 -10.55 -11.79 -29.16
N LYS A 8 -9.90 -10.62 -29.20
CA LYS A 8 -8.56 -10.45 -28.60
C LYS A 8 -8.64 -10.86 -27.14
N SER A 9 -7.67 -11.64 -26.67
CA SER A 9 -7.62 -12.03 -25.26
C SER A 9 -7.48 -10.78 -24.37
N LEU A 10 -7.95 -10.89 -23.13
CA LEU A 10 -7.88 -9.79 -22.18
C LEU A 10 -6.44 -9.28 -21.98
N ASP A 11 -5.46 -10.17 -22.03
CA ASP A 11 -4.04 -9.83 -21.89
C ASP A 11 -3.56 -8.97 -23.06
N VAL A 12 -3.99 -9.27 -24.29
CA VAL A 12 -3.66 -8.45 -25.47
C VAL A 12 -4.28 -7.07 -25.34
N LEU A 13 -5.56 -6.98 -24.97
CA LEU A 13 -6.26 -5.70 -24.80
C LEU A 13 -5.62 -4.84 -23.70
N LEU A 14 -5.26 -5.44 -22.56
CA LEU A 14 -4.59 -4.73 -21.47
C LEU A 14 -3.23 -4.18 -21.89
N ASN A 15 -2.41 -4.96 -22.60
CA ASN A 15 -1.09 -4.48 -23.06
C ASN A 15 -1.21 -3.45 -24.20
N GLU A 16 -2.26 -3.52 -25.02
CA GLU A 16 -2.51 -2.57 -26.12
C GLU A 16 -3.02 -1.21 -25.60
N PHE A 17 -4.01 -1.21 -24.71
CA PHE A 17 -4.67 0.02 -24.24
C PHE A 17 -4.07 0.61 -22.95
N LEU A 18 -3.37 -0.20 -22.15
CA LEU A 18 -2.79 0.23 -20.85
C LEU A 18 -1.28 -0.08 -20.76
N PRO A 19 -0.46 0.32 -21.76
CA PRO A 19 0.97 0.03 -21.77
C PRO A 19 1.66 0.62 -20.53
N GLY A 20 2.53 -0.16 -19.90
CA GLY A 20 3.24 0.24 -18.67
C GLY A 20 2.36 0.35 -17.41
N LYS A 21 1.08 -0.05 -17.48
CA LYS A 21 0.17 -0.16 -16.32
C LYS A 21 -0.21 -1.60 -15.98
N VAL A 22 0.30 -2.57 -16.73
CA VAL A 22 0.05 -4.01 -16.54
C VAL A 22 1.21 -4.61 -15.76
N VAL A 23 0.91 -5.43 -14.75
CA VAL A 23 1.90 -6.16 -13.95
C VAL A 23 1.53 -7.63 -13.92
N ARG A 24 2.53 -8.49 -14.15
CA ARG A 24 2.42 -9.95 -14.04
C ARG A 24 2.33 -10.40 -12.58
N LYS A 25 1.11 -10.46 -12.06
CA LYS A 25 0.83 -10.79 -10.64
C LYS A 25 1.23 -12.21 -10.24
N ASP A 26 1.30 -13.14 -11.19
CA ASP A 26 1.80 -14.50 -10.95
C ASP A 26 3.26 -14.51 -10.44
N LEU A 27 4.06 -13.54 -10.88
CA LEU A 27 5.46 -13.41 -10.45
C LEU A 27 5.59 -12.96 -8.99
N THR A 28 4.59 -12.27 -8.42
CA THR A 28 4.63 -11.84 -7.02
C THR A 28 4.76 -13.03 -6.07
N LYS A 29 4.12 -14.17 -6.40
CA LYS A 29 4.19 -15.40 -5.60
C LYS A 29 5.61 -15.98 -5.56
N LEU A 30 6.32 -15.96 -6.70
CA LEU A 30 7.69 -16.45 -6.83
C LEU A 30 8.71 -15.58 -6.06
N ILE A 31 8.36 -14.32 -5.78
CA ILE A 31 9.23 -13.38 -5.05
C ILE A 31 8.92 -13.39 -3.55
N LYS A 32 7.66 -13.60 -3.17
CA LYS A 32 7.21 -13.54 -1.77
C LYS A 32 7.81 -14.64 -0.89
N GLU A 33 8.34 -15.72 -1.49
CA GLU A 33 9.03 -16.79 -0.77
C GLU A 33 10.22 -16.24 0.03
N GLY A 34 10.01 -16.10 1.35
CA GLY A 34 11.04 -15.73 2.32
C GLY A 34 11.04 -14.30 2.81
N ALA A 35 10.18 -13.39 2.32
CA ALA A 35 10.10 -12.01 2.81
C ALA A 35 8.64 -11.54 3.03
N ASN A 36 8.34 -11.00 4.21
CA ASN A 36 7.01 -10.49 4.56
C ASN A 36 6.78 -9.06 3.99
N VAL A 37 6.85 -8.95 2.66
CA VAL A 37 6.68 -7.69 1.92
C VAL A 37 5.22 -7.57 1.46
N PRO A 38 4.57 -6.40 1.58
CA PRO A 38 3.24 -6.18 1.03
C PRO A 38 3.20 -6.40 -0.49
N VAL A 39 2.09 -6.95 -1.01
CA VAL A 39 1.99 -7.31 -2.44
C VAL A 39 2.14 -6.08 -3.34
N TYR A 40 1.52 -4.94 -3.02
CA TYR A 40 1.65 -3.72 -3.81
C TYR A 40 3.10 -3.21 -3.93
N VAL A 41 3.95 -3.49 -2.94
CA VAL A 41 5.40 -3.16 -3.01
C VAL A 41 6.09 -4.04 -4.05
N LEU A 42 5.76 -5.34 -4.08
CA LEU A 42 6.26 -6.26 -5.10
C LEU A 42 5.75 -5.88 -6.49
N GLU A 43 4.48 -5.53 -6.61
CA GLU A 43 3.87 -5.10 -7.87
C GLU A 43 4.51 -3.82 -8.41
N TYR A 44 4.82 -2.85 -7.53
CA TYR A 44 5.56 -1.66 -7.93
C TYR A 44 6.95 -1.97 -8.49
N LEU A 45 7.71 -2.84 -7.80
CA LEU A 45 9.04 -3.25 -8.27
C LEU A 45 8.94 -4.02 -9.60
N LEU A 46 7.98 -4.93 -9.72
CA LEU A 46 7.71 -5.63 -10.99
C LEU A 46 7.31 -4.65 -12.09
N GLY A 47 6.49 -3.65 -11.81
CA GLY A 47 6.13 -2.61 -12.78
C GLY A 47 7.34 -1.79 -13.25
N MET A 48 8.37 -1.63 -12.41
CA MET A 48 9.60 -0.93 -12.79
C MET A 48 10.54 -1.76 -13.68
N TYR A 49 10.58 -3.09 -13.51
CA TYR A 49 11.60 -3.95 -14.13
C TYR A 49 11.04 -5.01 -15.08
N CYS A 50 9.74 -5.28 -15.06
CA CYS A 50 9.07 -6.36 -15.80
C CYS A 50 7.86 -5.86 -16.62
N ALA A 51 7.87 -4.61 -17.08
CA ALA A 51 6.77 -4.01 -17.87
C ALA A 51 6.76 -4.43 -19.35
N SER A 52 7.25 -5.63 -19.67
CA SER A 52 7.35 -6.19 -21.03
C SER A 52 6.67 -7.55 -21.07
N ASP A 53 6.18 -7.96 -22.24
CA ASP A 53 5.64 -9.28 -22.53
C ASP A 53 6.71 -10.27 -23.04
N ASP A 54 7.91 -9.80 -23.35
CA ASP A 54 9.06 -10.63 -23.74
C ASP A 54 9.57 -11.48 -22.56
N PRO A 55 9.60 -12.83 -22.68
CA PRO A 55 10.03 -13.73 -21.62
C PRO A 55 11.45 -13.47 -21.10
N ALA A 56 12.40 -13.13 -21.99
CA ALA A 56 13.79 -12.88 -21.59
C ALA A 56 13.91 -11.59 -20.75
N THR A 57 13.19 -10.54 -21.15
CA THR A 57 13.09 -9.29 -20.40
C THR A 57 12.45 -9.52 -19.02
N ILE A 58 11.40 -10.34 -18.95
CA ILE A 58 10.74 -10.70 -17.68
C ILE A 58 11.71 -11.43 -16.74
N GLU A 59 12.48 -12.41 -17.23
CA GLU A 59 13.42 -13.18 -16.41
C GLU A 59 14.56 -12.30 -15.85
N ALA A 60 15.11 -11.43 -16.68
CA ALA A 60 16.12 -10.44 -16.27
C ALA A 60 15.53 -9.46 -15.23
N GLY A 61 14.31 -8.98 -15.46
CA GLY A 61 13.57 -8.13 -14.53
C GLY A 61 13.35 -8.80 -13.18
N LEU A 62 12.92 -10.06 -13.18
CA LEU A 62 12.69 -10.85 -11.96
C LEU A 62 13.97 -11.02 -11.14
N THR A 63 15.09 -11.30 -11.81
CA THR A 63 16.40 -11.40 -11.16
C THR A 63 16.80 -10.08 -10.49
N ASN A 64 16.56 -8.95 -11.17
CA ASN A 64 16.80 -7.63 -10.60
C ASN A 64 15.91 -7.34 -9.39
N VAL A 65 14.61 -7.67 -9.45
CA VAL A 65 13.68 -7.49 -8.32
C VAL A 65 14.13 -8.30 -7.10
N LYS A 66 14.51 -9.57 -7.29
CA LYS A 66 15.04 -10.43 -6.22
C LYS A 66 16.29 -9.83 -5.58
N ARG A 67 17.21 -9.31 -6.40
CA ARG A 67 18.42 -8.64 -5.92
C ARG A 67 18.11 -7.38 -5.10
N VAL A 68 17.25 -6.49 -5.62
CA VAL A 68 16.83 -5.26 -4.91
C VAL A 68 16.19 -5.59 -3.57
N LEU A 69 15.32 -6.58 -3.51
CA LEU A 69 14.72 -7.00 -2.24
C LEU A 69 15.75 -7.58 -1.28
N ALA A 70 16.64 -8.45 -1.74
CA ALA A 70 17.68 -9.04 -0.88
C ALA A 70 18.65 -7.99 -0.34
N GLU A 71 18.95 -6.95 -1.12
CA GLU A 71 19.93 -5.91 -0.74
C GLU A 71 19.32 -4.75 0.03
N ASN A 72 18.09 -4.33 -0.31
CA ASN A 72 17.50 -3.08 0.17
C ASN A 72 16.27 -3.27 1.08
N TYR A 73 15.55 -4.39 1.02
CA TYR A 73 14.42 -4.59 1.94
C TYR A 73 14.93 -4.87 3.36
N VAL A 74 14.48 -4.05 4.30
CA VAL A 74 14.90 -4.21 5.70
C VAL A 74 14.04 -5.25 6.37
N ARG A 75 14.66 -6.35 6.81
CA ARG A 75 14.04 -7.30 7.73
C ARG A 75 14.25 -6.79 9.16
N PRO A 76 13.20 -6.72 10.01
CA PRO A 76 13.33 -6.19 11.37
C PRO A 76 14.41 -6.87 12.23
N ASP A 77 14.62 -8.17 12.04
CA ASP A 77 15.65 -8.97 12.72
C ASP A 77 17.08 -8.67 12.24
N GLU A 78 17.25 -8.09 11.05
CA GLU A 78 18.56 -7.68 10.50
C GLU A 78 18.80 -6.16 10.57
N ALA A 79 17.95 -5.40 11.29
CA ALA A 79 17.98 -3.94 11.31
C ALA A 79 19.35 -3.36 11.70
N GLU A 80 20.01 -3.89 12.73
CA GLU A 80 21.32 -3.41 13.19
C GLU A 80 22.44 -3.65 12.15
N LYS A 81 22.37 -4.75 11.41
CA LYS A 81 23.31 -5.03 10.30
C LYS A 81 23.17 -3.98 9.20
N VAL A 82 21.93 -3.61 8.86
CA VAL A 82 21.67 -2.55 7.87
C VAL A 82 22.13 -1.19 8.40
N LYS A 83 21.89 -0.85 9.68
CA LYS A 83 22.43 0.37 10.30
C LYS A 83 23.95 0.44 10.25
N SER A 84 24.65 -0.66 10.55
CA SER A 84 26.12 -0.72 10.42
C SER A 84 26.56 -0.44 8.99
N LYS A 85 25.88 -1.05 8.00
CA LYS A 85 26.15 -0.82 6.58
C LYS A 85 25.95 0.65 6.19
N ILE A 86 24.87 1.30 6.63
CA ILE A 86 24.64 2.73 6.38
C ILE A 86 25.76 3.58 6.99
N ARG A 87 26.17 3.28 8.23
CA ARG A 87 27.26 3.97 8.93
C ARG A 87 28.60 3.83 8.20
N GLU A 88 28.95 2.63 7.77
CA GLU A 88 30.23 2.34 7.11
C GLU A 88 30.31 2.91 5.69
N SER A 89 29.21 2.84 4.94
CA SER A 89 29.13 3.36 3.57
C SER A 89 28.83 4.86 3.49
N GLY A 90 28.39 5.48 4.59
CA GLY A 90 27.94 6.87 4.67
C GLY A 90 26.56 7.12 4.04
N SER A 91 26.13 6.30 3.07
CA SER A 91 24.79 6.35 2.51
C SER A 91 24.36 5.00 1.96
N PHE A 92 23.10 4.62 2.21
CA PHE A 92 22.55 3.37 1.71
C PHE A 92 21.05 3.48 1.44
N LYS A 93 20.60 2.75 0.41
CA LYS A 93 19.20 2.70 -0.01
C LYS A 93 18.48 1.56 0.69
N VAL A 94 17.29 1.84 1.22
CA VAL A 94 16.46 0.86 1.92
C VAL A 94 15.01 0.92 1.42
N ILE A 95 14.29 -0.18 1.54
CA ILE A 95 12.83 -0.26 1.36
C ILE A 95 12.21 -0.44 2.74
N ASP A 96 11.48 0.57 3.20
CA ASP A 96 10.87 0.59 4.53
C ASP A 96 9.59 1.43 4.53
N LYS A 97 8.76 1.24 5.55
CA LYS A 97 7.61 2.09 5.83
C LYS A 97 8.05 3.29 6.65
N VAL A 98 7.85 4.49 6.09
CA VAL A 98 8.24 5.77 6.67
C VAL A 98 7.02 6.50 7.22
N THR A 99 7.10 6.93 8.48
CA THR A 99 6.16 7.87 9.10
C THR A 99 6.92 9.10 9.56
N VAL A 100 6.31 10.28 9.59
CA VAL A 100 6.96 11.53 9.98
C VAL A 100 6.20 12.18 11.13
N LYS A 101 6.94 12.88 12.01
CA LYS A 101 6.39 13.74 13.06
C LYS A 101 7.12 15.08 13.06
N LEU A 102 6.45 16.14 13.51
CA LEU A 102 7.11 17.42 13.80
C LEU A 102 7.79 17.34 15.17
N ASN A 103 9.08 17.67 15.24
CA ASN A 103 9.77 17.93 16.50
C ASN A 103 9.71 19.42 16.82
N GLU A 104 8.71 19.83 17.60
CA GLU A 104 8.49 21.24 17.99
C GLU A 104 9.66 21.87 18.76
N LYS A 105 10.49 21.06 19.44
CA LYS A 105 11.64 21.58 20.20
C LYS A 105 12.80 21.99 19.28
N ARG A 106 12.90 21.32 18.12
CA ARG A 106 13.97 21.53 17.14
C ARG A 106 13.48 22.28 15.90
N ASP A 107 12.17 22.41 15.74
CA ASP A 107 11.50 22.94 14.55
C ASP A 107 11.92 22.19 13.28
N THR A 108 11.91 20.85 13.35
CA THR A 108 12.31 19.97 12.25
C THR A 108 11.38 18.77 12.16
N TYR A 109 11.16 18.26 10.95
CA TYR A 109 10.50 16.96 10.76
C TYR A 109 11.47 15.80 11.02
N GLU A 110 10.96 14.77 11.70
CA GLU A 110 11.67 13.55 12.03
C GLU A 110 10.92 12.34 11.47
N ALA A 111 11.60 11.59 10.61
CA ALA A 111 11.13 10.35 10.03
C ALA A 111 11.44 9.14 10.93
N MET A 112 10.45 8.26 11.02
CA MET A 112 10.47 6.97 11.67
C MET A 112 10.45 5.88 10.59
N LEU A 113 11.47 5.03 10.57
CA LEU A 113 11.56 3.88 9.68
C LEU A 113 11.18 2.62 10.46
N SER A 114 10.11 1.96 10.02
CA SER A 114 9.43 0.91 10.80
C SER A 114 10.29 -0.33 11.00
N ASN A 115 10.84 -0.88 9.92
CA ASN A 115 11.63 -2.11 9.98
C ASN A 115 13.05 -1.83 10.48
N LEU A 116 13.65 -0.73 10.05
CA LEU A 116 14.99 -0.33 10.49
C LEU A 116 15.01 0.16 11.94
N SER A 117 13.85 0.44 12.55
CA SER A 117 13.74 0.90 13.93
C SER A 117 14.54 2.18 14.21
N ILE A 118 14.55 3.12 13.26
CA ILE A 118 15.03 4.50 13.44
C ILE A 118 13.82 5.38 13.72
N ARG A 119 13.93 6.31 14.67
CA ARG A 119 12.77 7.08 15.18
C ARG A 119 12.87 8.59 14.97
N ASP A 120 14.02 9.06 14.51
CA ASP A 120 14.40 10.47 14.57
C ASP A 120 15.21 10.91 13.33
N ALA A 121 15.18 10.15 12.23
CA ALA A 121 15.94 10.51 11.03
C ALA A 121 15.45 11.87 10.49
N GLU A 122 16.35 12.80 10.23
CA GLU A 122 15.95 14.10 9.69
C GLU A 122 15.44 13.96 8.26
N ILE A 123 14.35 14.65 7.91
CA ILE A 123 13.74 14.60 6.58
C ILE A 123 13.48 16.03 6.07
N PRO A 124 13.71 16.32 4.78
CA PRO A 124 13.40 17.63 4.21
C PRO A 124 11.91 18.00 4.28
N ASP A 125 11.61 19.25 4.63
CA ASP A 125 10.24 19.81 4.66
C ASP A 125 9.52 19.71 3.31
N SER A 126 10.26 19.71 2.20
CA SER A 126 9.68 19.52 0.86
C SER A 126 9.04 18.14 0.71
N ASP A 127 9.67 17.09 1.24
CA ASP A 127 9.16 15.73 1.12
C ASP A 127 7.88 15.56 1.94
N VAL A 128 7.81 16.18 3.12
CA VAL A 128 6.62 16.18 3.97
C VAL A 128 5.46 16.92 3.29
N ARG A 129 5.72 18.09 2.68
CA ARG A 129 4.71 18.86 1.94
C ARG A 129 4.21 18.13 0.69
N ASN A 130 5.09 17.44 -0.01
CA ASN A 130 4.72 16.68 -1.20
C ASN A 130 3.95 15.40 -0.86
N PHE A 131 4.17 14.83 0.33
CA PHE A 131 3.61 13.54 0.74
C PHE A 131 3.01 13.59 2.14
N GLU A 132 1.90 14.33 2.30
CA GLU A 132 1.22 14.55 3.60
C GLU A 132 0.88 13.26 4.36
N LYS A 133 0.65 12.16 3.64
CA LYS A 133 0.39 10.82 4.23
C LYS A 133 1.52 10.31 5.12
N LEU A 134 2.74 10.85 4.98
CA LEU A 134 3.85 10.59 5.90
C LEU A 134 3.49 10.96 7.35
N LEU A 135 2.71 12.02 7.59
CA LEU A 135 2.37 12.52 8.93
C LEU A 135 1.29 11.71 9.67
N VAL A 136 0.69 10.74 8.97
CA VAL A 136 -0.56 10.11 9.37
C VAL A 136 -0.36 8.63 9.67
N GLY A 137 -0.30 7.81 8.61
CA GLY A 137 -0.18 6.34 8.70
C GLY A 137 1.17 5.82 8.22
N GLY A 138 1.98 6.70 7.62
CA GLY A 138 3.21 6.37 6.93
C GLY A 138 3.00 5.64 5.60
N ILE A 139 3.98 5.76 4.73
CA ILE A 139 3.96 5.19 3.37
C ILE A 139 5.20 4.32 3.15
N TRP A 140 5.04 3.25 2.38
CA TRP A 140 6.19 2.47 1.95
C TRP A 140 7.00 3.27 0.94
N CYS A 141 8.30 3.35 1.16
CA CYS A 141 9.21 4.14 0.35
C CYS A 141 10.47 3.36 0.04
N ILE A 142 11.06 3.67 -1.12
CA ILE A 142 12.47 3.47 -1.36
C ILE A 142 13.17 4.73 -0.84
N VAL A 143 14.01 4.60 0.17
CA VAL A 143 14.61 5.71 0.91
C VAL A 143 16.12 5.64 0.80
N THR A 144 16.78 6.76 0.49
CA THR A 144 18.24 6.86 0.59
C THR A 144 18.60 7.53 1.90
N LEU A 145 19.08 6.73 2.85
CA LEU A 145 19.58 7.22 4.13
C LEU A 145 21.03 7.67 4.00
N ARG A 146 21.38 8.70 4.74
CA ARG A 146 22.76 9.12 5.00
C ARG A 146 23.05 9.02 6.49
N TYR A 147 24.30 8.71 6.79
CA TYR A 147 24.82 8.73 8.15
C TYR A 147 25.97 9.73 8.25
N ARG A 148 25.80 10.72 9.12
CA ARG A 148 26.86 11.68 9.46
C ARG A 148 26.76 11.97 10.95
N PHE A 149 27.82 11.66 11.67
CA PHE A 149 27.92 11.94 13.10
C PHE A 149 28.91 13.10 13.30
N GLU A 150 28.46 14.13 13.99
CA GLU A 150 29.29 15.25 14.43
C GLU A 150 29.27 15.38 15.95
N GLU A 151 30.43 15.68 16.53
CA GLU A 151 30.57 15.90 17.96
C GLU A 151 29.76 17.14 18.37
N ASN A 152 28.89 16.98 19.37
CA ASN A 152 27.89 17.98 19.81
C ASN A 152 26.67 18.19 18.90
N GLN A 153 26.42 17.32 17.92
CA GLN A 153 25.17 17.42 17.17
C GLN A 153 23.95 17.18 18.08
N LYS A 154 22.92 18.01 17.93
CA LYS A 154 21.64 17.86 18.65
C LYS A 154 20.66 16.92 17.95
N GLY A 155 20.94 16.57 16.69
CA GLY A 155 20.06 15.79 15.84
C GLY A 155 20.44 14.33 15.70
N SER A 156 19.62 13.60 14.94
CA SER A 156 19.93 12.22 14.60
C SER A 156 21.10 12.17 13.62
N PRO A 157 22.02 11.21 13.74
CA PRO A 157 23.08 11.04 12.73
C PRO A 157 22.50 10.49 11.42
N PHE A 158 21.25 10.03 11.42
CA PHE A 158 20.54 9.59 10.24
C PHE A 158 19.76 10.74 9.61
N SER A 159 19.86 10.87 8.30
CA SER A 159 19.02 11.77 7.51
C SER A 159 18.52 11.08 6.24
N ILE A 160 17.32 11.44 5.80
CA ILE A 160 16.75 11.04 4.51
C ILE A 160 17.21 12.06 3.47
N SER A 161 17.92 11.58 2.45
CA SER A 161 18.41 12.42 1.35
C SER A 161 17.59 12.28 0.07
N ASP A 162 16.85 11.19 -0.07
CA ASP A 162 15.93 10.93 -1.18
C ASP A 162 14.82 10.01 -0.67
N LEU A 163 13.58 10.35 -0.98
CA LEU A 163 12.39 9.61 -0.58
C LEU A 163 11.51 9.39 -1.81
N LYS A 164 11.38 8.13 -2.22
CA LYS A 164 10.52 7.73 -3.33
C LYS A 164 9.38 6.86 -2.81
N PRO A 165 8.15 7.39 -2.71
CA PRO A 165 6.98 6.60 -2.35
C PRO A 165 6.77 5.43 -3.33
N ILE A 166 6.44 4.28 -2.76
CA ILE A 166 6.03 3.07 -3.50
C ILE A 166 4.52 3.18 -3.71
N GLN A 167 4.15 4.07 -4.62
CA GLN A 167 2.78 4.35 -5.02
C GLN A 167 2.70 4.46 -6.53
N MET A 168 1.50 4.29 -7.08
CA MET A 168 1.26 4.66 -8.47
C MET A 168 1.49 6.18 -8.59
N PRO A 169 2.35 6.65 -9.51
CA PRO A 169 2.47 8.08 -9.79
C PRO A 169 1.11 8.65 -10.21
N ASN A 170 0.94 9.97 -10.11
CA ASN A 170 -0.29 10.70 -10.50
C ASN A 170 -0.97 10.02 -11.70
N MET A 171 -2.13 9.44 -11.43
CA MET A 171 -2.87 8.66 -12.42
C MET A 171 -3.47 9.62 -13.43
N ASP A 172 -3.06 9.49 -14.69
CA ASP A 172 -3.67 10.22 -15.80
C ASP A 172 -5.07 9.64 -16.04
N MET A 173 -6.07 10.32 -15.48
CA MET A 173 -7.47 9.91 -15.57
C MET A 173 -8.01 10.01 -17.00
N GLU A 174 -7.53 10.98 -17.79
CA GLU A 174 -7.96 11.13 -19.18
C GLU A 174 -7.48 9.95 -20.01
N ALA A 175 -6.19 9.57 -19.86
CA ALA A 175 -5.64 8.39 -20.52
C ALA A 175 -6.38 7.10 -20.10
N LEU A 176 -6.76 6.97 -18.82
CA LEU A 176 -7.53 5.83 -18.33
C LEU A 176 -8.94 5.78 -18.95
N PHE A 177 -9.63 6.91 -19.04
CA PHE A 177 -10.96 6.99 -19.66
C PHE A 177 -10.92 6.72 -21.16
N ASP A 178 -9.86 7.15 -21.84
CA ASP A 178 -9.67 6.82 -23.25
C ASP A 178 -9.36 5.34 -23.45
N ALA A 179 -8.48 4.75 -22.64
CA ALA A 179 -8.20 3.32 -22.66
C ALA A 179 -9.45 2.47 -22.40
N ARG A 180 -10.31 2.88 -21.45
CA ARG A 180 -11.58 2.20 -21.13
C ARG A 180 -12.47 2.00 -22.36
N LYS A 181 -12.44 2.91 -23.34
CA LYS A 181 -13.25 2.81 -24.58
C LYS A 181 -12.87 1.60 -25.45
N GLY A 182 -11.68 1.04 -25.26
CA GLY A 182 -11.20 -0.16 -25.96
C GLY A 182 -11.77 -1.48 -25.42
N PHE A 183 -12.56 -1.47 -24.35
CA PHE A 183 -13.08 -2.66 -23.68
C PHE A 183 -14.61 -2.72 -23.74
N THR A 184 -15.16 -3.93 -23.87
CA THR A 184 -16.57 -4.16 -23.52
C THR A 184 -16.79 -4.01 -22.01
N GLU A 185 -18.04 -3.93 -21.58
CA GLU A 185 -18.35 -3.90 -20.14
C GLU A 185 -17.84 -5.16 -19.42
N GLU A 186 -18.06 -6.34 -19.99
CA GLU A 186 -17.61 -7.61 -19.42
C GLU A 186 -16.08 -7.69 -19.33
N GLN A 187 -15.37 -7.31 -20.39
CA GLN A 187 -13.90 -7.27 -20.40
C GLN A 187 -13.36 -6.27 -19.38
N TRP A 188 -14.06 -5.15 -19.16
CA TRP A 188 -13.66 -4.17 -18.15
C TRP A 188 -13.86 -4.71 -16.73
N ILE A 189 -14.99 -5.35 -16.45
CA ILE A 189 -15.25 -6.03 -15.18
C ILE A 189 -14.14 -7.05 -14.90
N ASP A 190 -13.78 -7.85 -15.90
CA ASP A 190 -12.73 -8.86 -15.80
C ASP A 190 -11.35 -8.22 -15.56
N SER A 191 -11.07 -7.09 -16.20
CA SER A 191 -9.86 -6.30 -15.97
C SER A 191 -9.76 -5.82 -14.51
N LEU A 192 -10.86 -5.30 -13.95
CA LEU A 192 -10.91 -4.83 -12.56
C LEU A 192 -10.70 -5.98 -11.57
N ILE A 193 -11.35 -7.12 -11.78
CA ILE A 193 -11.21 -8.30 -10.91
C ILE A 193 -9.79 -8.85 -10.98
N ARG A 194 -9.21 -8.96 -12.18
CA ARG A 194 -7.81 -9.39 -12.37
C ARG A 194 -6.83 -8.43 -11.72
N SER A 195 -7.15 -7.14 -11.70
CA SER A 195 -6.37 -6.12 -10.99
C SER A 195 -6.36 -6.29 -9.48
N THR A 196 -7.33 -7.02 -8.89
CA THR A 196 -7.29 -7.42 -7.47
C THR A 196 -6.53 -8.73 -7.21
N GLY A 197 -5.94 -9.34 -8.24
CA GLY A 197 -5.21 -10.61 -8.13
C GLY A 197 -6.09 -11.85 -8.18
N MET A 198 -7.33 -11.74 -8.66
CA MET A 198 -8.26 -12.86 -8.83
C MET A 198 -8.50 -13.16 -10.30
N GLU A 199 -8.55 -14.43 -10.69
CA GLU A 199 -8.74 -14.80 -12.10
C GLU A 199 -10.25 -14.78 -12.48
N PRO A 200 -10.72 -13.84 -13.31
CA PRO A 200 -12.15 -13.66 -13.60
C PRO A 200 -12.81 -14.90 -14.23
N THR A 201 -12.06 -15.71 -14.99
CA THR A 201 -12.59 -16.94 -15.61
C THR A 201 -12.98 -18.02 -14.61
N CYS A 202 -12.59 -17.89 -13.34
CA CYS A 202 -12.98 -18.81 -12.26
C CYS A 202 -14.31 -18.44 -11.58
N PHE A 203 -15.02 -17.40 -12.04
CA PHE A 203 -16.18 -16.86 -11.35
C PHE A 203 -17.38 -16.67 -12.28
N ASP A 204 -18.56 -17.04 -11.77
CA ASP A 204 -19.83 -16.69 -12.41
C ASP A 204 -20.09 -15.18 -12.31
N GLN A 205 -20.93 -14.66 -13.21
CA GLN A 205 -21.23 -13.22 -13.30
C GLN A 205 -21.68 -12.60 -11.97
N ARG A 206 -22.51 -13.31 -11.19
CA ARG A 206 -22.97 -12.81 -9.89
C ARG A 206 -21.82 -12.66 -8.89
N VAL A 207 -20.86 -13.58 -8.91
CA VAL A 207 -19.69 -13.51 -8.03
C VAL A 207 -18.81 -12.33 -8.43
N LYS A 208 -18.61 -12.10 -9.73
CA LYS A 208 -17.89 -10.92 -10.25
C LYS A 208 -18.46 -9.61 -9.70
N TRP A 209 -19.79 -9.45 -9.71
CA TRP A 209 -20.46 -8.28 -9.11
C TRP A 209 -20.22 -8.13 -7.60
N HIS A 210 -20.25 -9.24 -6.84
CA HIS A 210 -19.93 -9.18 -5.41
C HIS A 210 -18.48 -8.81 -5.15
N LEU A 211 -17.54 -9.29 -5.96
CA LEU A 211 -16.12 -8.91 -5.88
C LEU A 211 -15.92 -7.42 -6.18
N LEU A 212 -16.58 -6.89 -7.21
CA LEU A 212 -16.58 -5.45 -7.50
C LEU A 212 -17.16 -4.64 -6.34
N ALA A 213 -18.25 -5.09 -5.73
CA ALA A 213 -18.89 -4.39 -4.61
C ALA A 213 -17.95 -4.24 -3.40
N ARG A 214 -16.99 -5.15 -3.20
CA ARG A 214 -15.95 -5.00 -2.15
C ARG A 214 -15.03 -3.81 -2.37
N MET A 215 -14.93 -3.28 -3.59
CA MET A 215 -14.09 -2.12 -3.91
C MET A 215 -14.81 -0.78 -3.72
N ILE A 216 -16.14 -0.76 -3.52
CA ILE A 216 -16.90 0.48 -3.34
C ILE A 216 -16.32 1.36 -2.19
N PRO A 217 -15.97 0.82 -1.00
CA PRO A 217 -15.39 1.64 0.06
C PRO A 217 -14.07 2.33 -0.33
N LEU A 218 -13.34 1.82 -1.34
CA LEU A 218 -12.08 2.42 -1.79
C LEU A 218 -12.30 3.65 -2.69
N VAL A 219 -13.51 3.86 -3.20
CA VAL A 219 -13.83 4.92 -4.16
C VAL A 219 -14.99 5.81 -3.73
N GLU A 220 -15.83 5.36 -2.81
CA GLU A 220 -16.97 6.12 -2.28
C GLU A 220 -16.74 6.51 -0.82
N ASN A 221 -16.88 7.81 -0.53
CA ASN A 221 -16.73 8.35 0.82
C ASN A 221 -17.87 7.87 1.74
N ASN A 222 -17.52 7.51 2.97
CA ASN A 222 -18.47 7.08 4.01
C ASN A 222 -19.39 5.91 3.57
N TYR A 223 -18.90 5.03 2.70
CA TYR A 223 -19.62 3.83 2.30
C TYR A 223 -19.41 2.69 3.29
N ASN A 224 -20.48 2.26 3.95
CA ASN A 224 -20.45 1.24 4.99
C ASN A 224 -20.90 -0.11 4.42
N ILE A 225 -20.02 -1.12 4.48
CA ILE A 225 -20.32 -2.49 4.01
C ILE A 225 -20.04 -3.51 5.10
N CYS A 226 -20.89 -4.53 5.17
CA CYS A 226 -20.66 -5.73 5.98
C CYS A 226 -20.64 -6.95 5.05
N GLU A 227 -19.55 -7.72 5.10
CA GLU A 227 -19.40 -8.93 4.32
C GLU A 227 -19.32 -10.16 5.22
N LEU A 228 -20.27 -11.08 5.04
CA LEU A 228 -20.27 -12.39 5.69
C LEU A 228 -19.96 -13.45 4.66
N GLY A 229 -18.97 -14.30 4.94
CA GLY A 229 -18.62 -15.39 4.03
C GLY A 229 -17.61 -16.36 4.63
N PRO A 230 -17.48 -17.57 4.05
CA PRO A 230 -16.60 -18.61 4.54
C PRO A 230 -15.13 -18.18 4.53
N ARG A 231 -14.28 -18.93 5.25
CA ARG A 231 -12.82 -18.71 5.24
C ARG A 231 -12.25 -18.91 3.83
N GLY A 232 -11.20 -18.17 3.50
CA GLY A 232 -10.48 -18.34 2.23
C GLY A 232 -11.06 -17.62 1.01
N THR A 233 -12.09 -16.77 1.16
CA THR A 233 -12.73 -16.06 0.03
C THR A 233 -12.06 -14.72 -0.34
N GLY A 234 -10.89 -14.41 0.23
CA GLY A 234 -10.15 -13.18 -0.06
C GLY A 234 -10.71 -11.90 0.57
N LYS A 235 -11.62 -11.97 1.55
CA LYS A 235 -12.23 -10.79 2.20
C LYS A 235 -11.20 -9.82 2.79
N SER A 236 -10.24 -10.35 3.55
CA SER A 236 -9.19 -9.54 4.16
C SER A 236 -8.11 -9.10 3.15
N HIS A 237 -8.01 -9.76 2.00
CA HIS A 237 -6.98 -9.51 0.99
C HIS A 237 -7.11 -8.11 0.39
N ILE A 238 -8.32 -7.71 -0.01
CA ILE A 238 -8.58 -6.43 -0.67
C ILE A 238 -8.17 -5.23 0.20
N TYR A 239 -8.48 -5.28 1.50
CA TYR A 239 -8.20 -4.18 2.44
C TYR A 239 -6.77 -4.20 2.98
N LYS A 240 -6.00 -5.25 2.72
CA LYS A 240 -4.62 -5.39 3.21
C LYS A 240 -3.57 -5.21 2.12
N GLU A 241 -3.86 -5.70 0.91
CA GLU A 241 -2.83 -5.91 -0.12
C GLU A 241 -3.01 -5.01 -1.35
N ILE A 242 -4.19 -4.39 -1.55
CA ILE A 242 -4.48 -3.60 -2.77
C ILE A 242 -4.13 -2.12 -2.62
N SER A 243 -4.43 -1.53 -1.46
CA SER A 243 -4.22 -0.09 -1.24
C SER A 243 -3.29 0.19 -0.07
N PRO A 244 -2.35 1.12 -0.20
CA PRO A 244 -1.59 1.63 0.94
C PRO A 244 -2.43 2.55 1.84
N ASN A 245 -3.67 2.88 1.47
CA ASN A 245 -4.55 3.77 2.22
C ASN A 245 -5.67 3.03 2.97
N SER A 246 -5.62 1.70 3.03
CA SER A 246 -6.54 0.90 3.83
C SER A 246 -5.82 0.28 5.03
N ILE A 247 -6.52 0.19 6.15
CA ILE A 247 -6.06 -0.53 7.34
C ILE A 247 -7.04 -1.65 7.69
N LEU A 248 -6.51 -2.84 7.93
CA LEU A 248 -7.25 -3.96 8.49
C LEU A 248 -6.96 -4.08 9.98
N VAL A 249 -7.97 -3.84 10.80
CA VAL A 249 -7.91 -4.04 12.25
C VAL A 249 -8.31 -5.49 12.54
N SER A 250 -7.36 -6.27 13.06
CA SER A 250 -7.55 -7.67 13.45
C SER A 250 -7.36 -7.85 14.95
N GLY A 251 -8.12 -8.75 15.56
CA GLY A 251 -8.06 -9.04 16.99
C GLY A 251 -9.02 -8.15 17.78
N GLY A 252 -10.06 -8.78 18.33
CA GLY A 252 -11.27 -8.17 18.90
C GLY A 252 -11.14 -7.23 20.10
N GLN A 253 -10.02 -6.51 20.27
CA GLN A 253 -9.89 -5.43 21.24
C GLN A 253 -9.36 -4.17 20.55
N THR A 254 -10.27 -3.24 20.26
CA THR A 254 -9.95 -1.86 19.88
C THR A 254 -10.55 -0.90 20.90
N THR A 255 -10.09 0.35 20.91
CA THR A 255 -10.63 1.41 21.76
C THR A 255 -11.20 2.54 20.92
N VAL A 256 -12.15 3.29 21.46
CA VAL A 256 -12.71 4.49 20.84
C VAL A 256 -11.60 5.49 20.54
N ALA A 257 -10.67 5.68 21.48
CA ALA A 257 -9.54 6.58 21.31
C ALA A 257 -8.60 6.18 20.16
N ASN A 258 -8.49 4.88 19.84
CA ASN A 258 -7.68 4.42 18.72
C ASN A 258 -8.39 4.61 17.38
N LEU A 259 -9.71 4.41 17.34
CA LEU A 259 -10.49 4.59 16.11
C LEU A 259 -10.73 6.07 15.78
N PHE A 260 -11.14 6.87 16.76
CA PHE A 260 -11.70 8.21 16.52
C PHE A 260 -10.74 9.33 16.90
N TYR A 261 -10.74 9.77 18.16
CA TYR A 261 -9.84 10.84 18.60
C TYR A 261 -9.33 10.52 20.00
N ASN A 262 -8.01 10.60 20.16
CA ASN A 262 -7.37 10.39 21.44
C ASN A 262 -7.20 11.72 22.16
N MET A 263 -8.04 11.98 23.16
CA MET A 263 -8.02 13.22 23.94
C MET A 263 -6.71 13.45 24.70
N GLY A 264 -6.07 12.38 25.19
CA GLY A 264 -4.83 12.48 25.97
C GLY A 264 -3.62 12.87 25.12
N SER A 265 -3.54 12.37 23.88
CA SER A 265 -2.45 12.69 22.95
C SER A 265 -2.81 13.78 21.93
N ARG A 266 -4.08 14.22 21.88
CA ARG A 266 -4.64 15.15 20.88
C ARG A 266 -4.40 14.70 19.44
N LYS A 267 -4.55 13.39 19.20
CA LYS A 267 -4.32 12.78 17.89
C LYS A 267 -5.61 12.20 17.33
N ILE A 268 -5.79 12.41 16.02
CA ILE A 268 -6.81 11.73 15.22
C ILE A 268 -6.47 10.24 15.16
N GLY A 269 -7.49 9.41 15.27
CA GLY A 269 -7.46 7.95 15.22
C GLY A 269 -7.68 7.42 13.81
N LEU A 270 -7.77 6.10 13.68
CA LEU A 270 -7.77 5.41 12.39
C LEU A 270 -8.81 5.92 11.39
N VAL A 271 -10.05 6.25 11.80
CA VAL A 271 -11.12 6.64 10.86
C VAL A 271 -10.90 8.01 10.21
N GLY A 272 -10.10 8.89 10.83
CA GLY A 272 -9.75 10.19 10.25
C GLY A 272 -8.43 10.16 9.47
N LEU A 273 -7.75 9.02 9.44
CA LEU A 273 -6.39 8.88 8.90
C LEU A 273 -6.31 7.96 7.67
N TRP A 274 -7.24 7.02 7.55
CA TRP A 274 -7.25 6.01 6.49
C TRP A 274 -8.48 6.18 5.60
N ASP A 275 -8.32 5.97 4.29
CA ASP A 275 -9.43 6.02 3.33
C ASP A 275 -10.43 4.89 3.63
N VAL A 276 -9.93 3.73 4.06
CA VAL A 276 -10.76 2.58 4.47
C VAL A 276 -10.24 1.97 5.77
N VAL A 277 -11.13 1.84 6.76
CA VAL A 277 -10.91 1.07 7.98
C VAL A 277 -11.75 -0.20 7.91
N ALA A 278 -11.08 -1.34 7.71
CA ALA A 278 -11.71 -2.64 7.67
C ALA A 278 -11.52 -3.38 9.00
N PHE A 279 -12.56 -4.08 9.44
CA PHE A 279 -12.54 -4.87 10.66
C PHE A 279 -12.61 -6.36 10.30
N ASP A 280 -11.59 -7.12 10.68
CA ASP A 280 -11.66 -8.58 10.59
C ASP A 280 -12.34 -9.17 11.83
N GLU A 281 -13.08 -10.26 11.67
CA GLU A 281 -13.79 -10.95 12.75
C GLU A 281 -14.74 -10.03 13.58
N VAL A 282 -15.58 -9.24 12.90
CA VAL A 282 -16.50 -8.27 13.54
C VAL A 282 -17.34 -8.86 14.68
N ALA A 283 -17.73 -10.14 14.58
CA ALA A 283 -18.49 -10.83 15.62
C ALA A 283 -17.74 -10.94 16.96
N GLY A 284 -16.41 -10.85 16.95
CA GLY A 284 -15.56 -10.89 18.14
C GLY A 284 -15.06 -9.53 18.62
N ILE A 285 -15.48 -8.42 17.99
CA ILE A 285 -15.03 -7.09 18.39
C ILE A 285 -15.67 -6.68 19.70
N ASN A 286 -14.82 -6.38 20.68
CA ASN A 286 -15.22 -5.81 21.94
C ASN A 286 -14.55 -4.45 22.13
N PHE A 287 -15.38 -3.42 22.32
CA PHE A 287 -14.91 -2.10 22.71
C PHE A 287 -14.68 -2.06 24.22
N LYS A 288 -13.54 -1.51 24.66
CA LYS A 288 -13.29 -1.33 26.09
C LYS A 288 -14.26 -0.32 26.71
N GLU A 289 -14.60 0.74 25.96
CA GLU A 289 -15.57 1.74 26.38
C GLU A 289 -17.00 1.37 25.93
N GLN A 290 -18.00 1.63 26.79
CA GLN A 290 -19.41 1.27 26.51
C GLN A 290 -20.06 2.11 25.40
N ASP A 291 -19.54 3.30 25.13
CA ASP A 291 -20.03 4.26 24.16
C ASP A 291 -19.52 4.02 22.73
N GLY A 292 -18.51 3.17 22.54
CA GLY A 292 -17.85 3.01 21.24
C GLY A 292 -18.76 2.55 20.11
N ILE A 293 -19.74 1.69 20.41
CA ILE A 293 -20.74 1.27 19.41
C ILE A 293 -21.64 2.44 19.01
N GLN A 294 -22.01 3.32 19.95
CA GLN A 294 -22.89 4.46 19.67
C GLN A 294 -22.17 5.50 18.81
N ILE A 295 -20.92 5.83 19.15
CA ILE A 295 -20.08 6.74 18.36
C ILE A 295 -19.90 6.21 16.94
N MET A 296 -19.65 4.91 16.78
CA MET A 296 -19.53 4.30 15.47
C MET A 296 -20.82 4.38 14.66
N LYS A 297 -21.99 4.16 15.28
CA LYS A 297 -23.28 4.35 14.60
C LYS A 297 -23.47 5.79 14.10
N ASP A 298 -23.17 6.76 14.96
CA ASP A 298 -23.34 8.18 14.64
C ASP A 298 -22.37 8.60 13.51
N TYR A 299 -21.12 8.10 13.55
CA TYR A 299 -20.14 8.30 12.47
C TYR A 299 -20.60 7.66 11.15
N MET A 300 -21.01 6.40 11.16
CA MET A 300 -21.45 5.70 9.95
C MET A 300 -22.66 6.41 9.29
N ALA A 301 -23.52 7.02 10.10
CA ALA A 301 -24.68 7.77 9.61
C ALA A 301 -24.34 9.19 9.11
N SER A 302 -23.47 9.92 9.82
CA SER A 302 -23.23 11.35 9.59
C SER A 302 -21.91 11.67 8.88
N GLY A 303 -20.96 10.74 8.88
CA GLY A 303 -19.57 10.98 8.48
C GLY A 303 -18.77 11.83 9.47
N SER A 304 -19.30 12.12 10.66
CA SER A 304 -18.71 13.04 11.65
C SER A 304 -18.62 12.41 13.04
N PHE A 305 -17.63 12.82 13.83
CA PHE A 305 -17.37 12.37 15.21
C PHE A 305 -16.58 13.42 16.00
#